data_AF-A0A544TAY9-F1
#
_entry.id   AF-A0A544TAY9-F1
#
_cell.length_a   1.000
_cell.length_b   1.000
_cell.length_c   1.000
_cell.angle_alpha   90.00
_cell.angle_beta   90.00
_cell.angle_gamma   90.00
#
_symmetry.space_group_name_H-M   'P 1'
#
loop_
_entity.id
_entity.type
_entity.pdbx_description
1 polymer ?
#
loop_
_entity_poly.entity_id
_entity_poly.type
_entity_poly.pdbx_seq_one_letter_code
_entity_poly.pdbx_strand_id
1 'polypeptide(L)'
;MKSIKMGVGFLTCLLFLGWSSEEAFADSTCSSYGEIKPNENPTFQHMNCLLTNAALEANIPPEVVKAVASRENGAWKQFDENGQPIISKDNGIGLMQITNQSGYDQERLKYDINYNIQAGVEILTSMYKRTDLPKIKEVGQEVIENWYFPIMAYNGTKPVNSPLYQSSGLNNREAYQEKVFAQIEKDSYLNGMKLGLLPFQTADFKYDSNSSENIKFSKMEYTVTDKLHPTAYRFKKGDKVSITADMVNLRSQPSTSSVAKAVTKNTALIIDGNFQYDHSSTSLNQFVWYPVKTEDQKLAGYISSAYITKKVGGPTVKVMWGKTELKLGQIGKVTILSNTNLVKMESDGSLTTVRPLKKGEEYRVYSYKSDHGGLYGVGNGSYVQKSTKIKYETPSKSKLALLAQ
;
A
#
# COMPACT_ATOMS: atom_id res chain seq x y z
N MET A 1 -63.71 38.24 -1.56
CA MET A 1 -63.14 36.86 -1.59
C MET A 1 -62.45 36.66 -2.93
N LYS A 2 -61.30 35.96 -2.91
CA LYS A 2 -60.39 35.57 -4.01
C LYS A 2 -59.35 36.63 -4.43
N SER A 3 -58.25 36.62 -3.68
CA SER A 3 -56.94 37.13 -4.09
C SER A 3 -56.30 36.16 -5.08
N ILE A 4 -55.87 36.66 -6.24
CA ILE A 4 -55.08 35.95 -7.24
C ILE A 4 -53.61 36.28 -6.95
N LYS A 5 -52.81 35.26 -6.59
CA LYS A 5 -51.36 35.40 -6.43
C LYS A 5 -50.69 35.35 -7.80
N MET A 6 -50.02 36.44 -8.16
CA MET A 6 -49.15 36.55 -9.33
C MET A 6 -47.75 36.11 -8.90
N GLY A 7 -47.28 34.98 -9.43
CA GLY A 7 -45.92 34.48 -9.20
C GLY A 7 -44.93 35.23 -10.09
N VAL A 8 -44.09 36.06 -9.49
CA VAL A 8 -42.95 36.71 -10.16
C VAL A 8 -41.80 35.71 -10.16
N GLY A 9 -41.44 35.22 -11.36
CA GLY A 9 -40.22 34.46 -11.58
C GLY A 9 -39.02 35.40 -11.54
N PHE A 10 -38.17 35.23 -10.52
CA PHE A 10 -36.87 35.89 -10.46
C PHE A 10 -35.87 35.09 -11.31
N LEU A 11 -35.50 35.66 -12.45
CA LEU A 11 -34.39 35.20 -13.29
C LEU A 11 -33.09 35.71 -12.65
N THR A 12 -32.46 34.90 -11.80
CA THR A 12 -31.14 35.21 -11.23
C THR A 12 -30.05 34.85 -12.24
N CYS A 13 -29.56 35.87 -12.97
CA CYS A 13 -28.26 35.85 -13.62
C CYS A 13 -27.17 35.64 -12.56
N LEU A 14 -26.60 34.43 -12.50
CA LEU A 14 -25.35 34.15 -11.79
C LEU A 14 -24.18 34.73 -12.59
N LEU A 15 -23.78 35.96 -12.24
CA LEU A 15 -22.50 36.52 -12.61
C LEU A 15 -21.41 35.77 -11.84
N PHE A 16 -20.59 35.01 -12.54
CA PHE A 16 -19.35 34.44 -12.03
C PHE A 16 -18.35 35.58 -11.77
N LEU A 17 -18.34 36.07 -10.53
CA LEU A 17 -17.23 36.85 -9.99
C LEU A 17 -16.27 35.87 -9.31
N GLY A 18 -15.08 35.73 -9.89
CA GLY A 18 -13.95 35.10 -9.22
C GLY A 18 -13.45 36.00 -8.10
N TRP A 19 -13.32 35.43 -6.91
CA TRP A 19 -12.18 35.64 -6.01
C TRP A 19 -12.27 34.64 -4.84
N SER A 20 -11.10 34.16 -4.43
CA SER A 20 -10.77 33.56 -3.12
C SER A 20 -11.57 32.31 -2.70
N SER A 21 -11.12 31.14 -3.15
CA SER A 21 -11.36 29.87 -2.44
C SER A 21 -10.08 29.05 -2.18
N GLU A 22 -8.90 29.60 -2.47
CA GLU A 22 -7.61 28.88 -2.34
C GLU A 22 -6.98 28.93 -0.93
N GLU A 23 -7.37 29.85 -0.04
CA GLU A 23 -6.68 30.00 1.26
C GLU A 23 -7.36 29.31 2.46
N ALA A 24 -8.54 28.68 2.31
CA ALA A 24 -9.42 28.45 3.48
C ALA A 24 -9.59 27.02 4.00
N PHE A 25 -8.96 25.97 3.43
CA PHE A 25 -9.24 24.59 3.87
C PHE A 25 -8.06 23.81 4.48
N ALA A 26 -6.82 24.01 4.01
CA ALA A 26 -5.65 23.38 4.61
C ALA A 26 -5.42 23.83 6.07
N ASP A 27 -5.71 25.09 6.37
CA ASP A 27 -5.45 25.71 7.68
C ASP A 27 -6.33 25.14 8.81
N SER A 28 -7.57 24.72 8.50
CA SER A 28 -8.50 24.22 9.52
C SER A 28 -8.10 22.84 10.09
N THR A 29 -7.49 21.97 9.29
CA THR A 29 -7.26 20.56 9.66
C THR A 29 -6.00 20.35 10.51
N CYS A 30 -5.01 21.24 10.37
CA CYS A 30 -3.76 21.20 11.15
C CYS A 30 -3.71 22.27 12.26
N SER A 31 -4.79 23.01 12.47
CA SER A 31 -4.93 24.08 13.46
C SER A 31 -4.51 23.70 14.89
N SER A 32 -4.59 22.42 15.27
CA SER A 32 -4.12 21.93 16.57
C SER A 32 -2.62 22.14 16.81
N TYR A 33 -1.83 22.37 15.76
CA TYR A 33 -0.40 22.67 15.83
C TYR A 33 -0.10 24.17 15.95
N GLY A 34 -1.12 25.03 15.89
CA GLY A 34 -0.98 26.48 15.87
C GLY A 34 -0.59 27.03 14.50
N GLU A 35 -0.48 28.35 14.41
CA GLU A 35 -0.11 29.05 13.18
C GLU A 35 1.36 28.79 12.81
N ILE A 36 1.63 28.73 11.51
CA ILE A 36 3.00 28.69 10.98
C ILE A 36 3.60 30.07 11.12
N LYS A 37 4.69 30.17 11.88
CA LYS A 37 5.43 31.42 12.04
C LYS A 37 6.22 31.74 10.76
N PRO A 38 6.30 33.02 10.35
CA PRO A 38 7.14 33.43 9.23
C PRO A 38 8.59 32.99 9.42
N ASN A 39 9.21 32.46 8.35
CA ASN A 39 10.64 32.11 8.31
C ASN A 39 11.08 31.04 9.33
N GLU A 40 10.15 30.36 9.98
CA GLU A 40 10.43 29.27 10.92
C GLU A 40 9.86 27.95 10.37
N ASN A 41 10.62 26.86 10.51
CA ASN A 41 10.10 25.53 10.21
C ASN A 41 9.18 25.07 11.34
N PRO A 42 7.96 24.58 11.06
CA PRO A 42 7.13 23.99 12.09
C PRO A 42 7.67 22.61 12.49
N THR A 43 7.06 21.99 13.51
CA THR A 43 7.50 20.66 13.96
C THR A 43 7.31 19.61 12.87
N PHE A 44 8.06 18.50 12.96
CA PHE A 44 7.94 17.41 11.99
C PHE A 44 6.50 16.86 11.90
N GLN A 45 5.78 16.76 13.02
CA GLN A 45 4.39 16.31 13.01
C GLN A 45 3.42 17.36 12.44
N HIS A 46 3.70 18.65 12.60
CA HIS A 46 2.93 19.68 11.89
C HIS A 46 3.16 19.57 10.37
N MET A 47 4.41 19.41 9.91
CA MET A 47 4.71 19.14 8.50
C MET A 47 4.06 17.84 7.99
N ASN A 48 4.08 16.78 8.80
CA ASN A 48 3.38 15.52 8.50
C ASN A 48 1.89 15.78 8.25
N CYS A 49 1.26 16.62 9.07
CA CYS A 49 -0.13 17.00 8.92
C CYS A 49 -0.39 17.74 7.61
N LEU A 50 0.42 18.76 7.29
CA LEU A 50 0.25 19.56 6.07
C LEU A 50 0.41 18.70 4.81
N LEU A 51 1.50 17.92 4.73
CA LEU A 51 1.76 17.02 3.59
C LEU A 51 0.66 15.95 3.44
N THR A 52 0.18 15.38 4.55
CA THR A 52 -0.89 14.37 4.51
C THR A 52 -2.17 14.95 3.94
N ASN A 53 -2.59 16.12 4.43
CA ASN A 53 -3.87 16.71 4.04
C ASN A 53 -3.83 17.21 2.59
N ALA A 54 -2.73 17.86 2.17
CA ALA A 54 -2.55 18.26 0.78
C ALA A 54 -2.61 17.05 -0.18
N ALA A 55 -1.98 15.93 0.19
CA ALA A 55 -2.05 14.69 -0.59
C ALA A 55 -3.48 14.15 -0.67
N LEU A 56 -4.19 14.08 0.46
CA LEU A 56 -5.56 13.57 0.51
C LEU A 56 -6.53 14.40 -0.34
N GLU A 57 -6.40 15.73 -0.28
CA GLU A 57 -7.18 16.68 -1.07
C GLU A 57 -6.97 16.50 -2.57
N ALA A 58 -5.72 16.31 -3.00
CA ALA A 58 -5.36 16.04 -4.39
C ALA A 58 -5.58 14.58 -4.82
N ASN A 59 -6.19 13.76 -3.96
CA ASN A 59 -6.43 12.33 -4.20
C ASN A 59 -5.14 11.49 -4.43
N ILE A 60 -4.01 11.93 -3.87
CA ILE A 60 -2.72 11.24 -3.89
C ILE A 60 -2.55 10.43 -2.59
N PRO A 61 -1.97 9.22 -2.62
CA PRO A 61 -1.53 8.52 -1.43
C PRO A 61 -0.58 9.42 -0.61
N PRO A 62 -0.89 9.72 0.66
CA PRO A 62 0.03 10.51 1.50
C PRO A 62 1.43 9.90 1.61
N GLU A 63 1.54 8.58 1.53
CA GLU A 63 2.82 7.86 1.45
C GLU A 63 3.71 8.39 0.30
N VAL A 64 3.11 8.65 -0.87
CA VAL A 64 3.81 9.14 -2.07
C VAL A 64 4.32 10.56 -1.86
N VAL A 65 3.44 11.49 -1.43
CA VAL A 65 3.82 12.90 -1.27
C VAL A 65 4.88 13.06 -0.19
N LYS A 66 4.76 12.34 0.93
CA LYS A 66 5.74 12.35 2.01
C LYS A 66 7.10 11.82 1.58
N ALA A 67 7.12 10.73 0.80
CA ALA A 67 8.37 10.18 0.30
C ALA A 67 9.03 11.09 -0.74
N VAL A 68 8.26 11.74 -1.62
CA VAL A 68 8.79 12.80 -2.51
C VAL A 68 9.37 13.94 -1.67
N ALA A 69 8.64 14.48 -0.68
CA ALA A 69 9.15 15.51 0.22
C ALA A 69 10.43 15.06 0.95
N SER A 70 10.51 13.81 1.42
CA SER A 70 11.71 13.25 2.04
C SER A 70 12.86 13.05 1.05
N ARG A 71 12.57 12.83 -0.23
CA ARG A 71 13.59 12.72 -1.28
C ARG A 71 14.19 14.08 -1.62
N GLU A 72 13.34 15.10 -1.68
CA GLU A 72 13.73 16.49 -1.94
C GLU A 72 14.44 17.13 -0.74
N ASN A 73 13.84 17.00 0.45
CA ASN A 73 14.44 17.46 1.69
C ASN A 73 14.07 16.52 2.85
N GLY A 74 15.00 15.62 3.21
CA GLY A 74 14.77 14.59 4.22
C GLY A 74 14.37 15.09 5.62
N ALA A 75 14.68 16.35 5.96
CA ALA A 75 14.30 16.95 7.25
C ALA A 75 12.93 17.65 7.21
N TRP A 76 12.27 17.66 6.05
CA TRP A 76 11.04 18.41 5.77
C TRP A 76 11.12 19.89 6.15
N LYS A 77 12.21 20.55 5.75
CA LYS A 77 12.42 21.99 6.01
C LYS A 77 12.14 22.84 4.77
N GLN A 78 11.51 23.98 5.00
CA GLN A 78 11.40 25.08 4.04
C GLN A 78 12.57 26.06 4.19
N PHE A 79 12.99 26.32 5.43
CA PHE A 79 13.98 27.34 5.78
C PHE A 79 15.26 26.73 6.37
N ASP A 80 16.39 27.38 6.18
CA ASP A 80 17.66 27.07 6.84
C ASP A 80 17.70 27.59 8.30
N GLU A 81 18.84 27.47 8.96
CA GLU A 81 19.03 27.91 10.35
C GLU A 81 18.97 29.43 10.53
N ASN A 82 19.09 30.20 9.44
CA ASN A 82 19.00 31.66 9.42
C ASN A 82 17.61 32.17 9.00
N GLY A 83 16.64 31.26 8.85
CA GLY A 83 15.30 31.59 8.36
C GLY A 83 15.24 31.95 6.88
N GLN A 84 16.29 31.64 6.11
CA GLN A 84 16.31 31.83 4.66
C GLN A 84 15.71 30.62 3.95
N PRO A 85 14.98 30.80 2.84
CA PRO A 85 14.42 29.68 2.08
C PRO A 85 15.54 28.78 1.57
N ILE A 86 15.36 27.47 1.70
CA ILE A 86 16.30 26.49 1.17
C ILE A 86 16.18 26.49 -0.36
N ILE A 87 17.27 26.80 -1.04
CA ILE A 87 17.37 26.78 -2.50
C ILE A 87 18.54 25.89 -2.89
N SER A 88 18.30 24.85 -3.70
CA SER A 88 19.35 23.95 -4.19
C SER A 88 20.18 24.58 -5.31
N LYS A 89 21.27 23.90 -5.68
CA LYS A 89 22.18 24.35 -6.75
C LYS A 89 21.51 24.46 -8.12
N ASP A 90 20.47 23.66 -8.36
CA ASP A 90 19.65 23.69 -9.57
C ASP A 90 18.43 24.62 -9.45
N ASN A 91 18.40 25.49 -8.44
CA ASN A 91 17.34 26.45 -8.15
C ASN A 91 16.01 25.82 -7.71
N GLY A 92 16.02 24.62 -7.14
CA GLY A 92 14.87 24.02 -6.49
C GLY A 92 14.52 24.75 -5.20
N ILE A 93 13.28 25.21 -5.08
CA ILE A 93 12.84 26.07 -3.98
C ILE A 93 12.09 25.28 -2.91
N GLY A 94 12.52 25.41 -1.66
CA GLY A 94 11.76 25.03 -0.46
C GLY A 94 11.64 23.53 -0.23
N LEU A 95 10.65 23.12 0.56
CA LEU A 95 10.45 21.73 0.97
C LEU A 95 10.34 20.75 -0.21
N MET A 96 9.54 21.10 -1.21
CA MET A 96 9.23 20.26 -2.36
C MET A 96 10.21 20.47 -3.53
N GLN A 97 11.24 21.33 -3.34
CA GLN A 97 12.30 21.63 -4.30
C GLN A 97 11.77 21.94 -5.72
N ILE A 98 10.84 22.89 -5.80
CA ILE A 98 10.19 23.26 -7.07
C ILE A 98 11.17 24.03 -7.97
N THR A 99 11.41 23.52 -9.17
CA THR A 99 12.40 24.08 -10.12
C THR A 99 11.76 24.46 -11.45
N ASN A 100 12.14 25.62 -12.02
CA ASN A 100 11.82 26.05 -13.39
C ASN A 100 10.31 26.12 -13.74
N GLN A 101 9.46 26.53 -12.80
CA GLN A 101 8.03 26.68 -13.04
C GLN A 101 7.59 28.15 -12.94
N SER A 102 7.65 28.88 -14.05
CA SER A 102 7.26 30.30 -14.11
C SER A 102 5.77 30.56 -13.88
N GLY A 103 4.94 29.51 -13.90
CA GLY A 103 3.50 29.60 -13.61
C GLY A 103 3.18 29.79 -12.12
N TYR A 104 4.16 29.61 -11.22
CA TYR A 104 4.00 29.81 -9.78
C TYR A 104 4.62 31.12 -9.32
N ASP A 105 4.04 31.69 -8.27
CA ASP A 105 4.60 32.85 -7.56
C ASP A 105 5.89 32.44 -6.84
N GLN A 106 7.02 32.97 -7.30
CA GLN A 106 8.34 32.60 -6.81
C GLN A 106 8.61 33.06 -5.38
N GLU A 107 8.01 34.16 -4.93
CA GLU A 107 8.17 34.64 -3.55
C GLU A 107 7.34 33.79 -2.59
N ARG A 108 6.11 33.43 -2.99
CA ARG A 108 5.31 32.49 -2.21
C ARG A 108 5.95 31.10 -2.14
N LEU A 109 6.53 30.59 -3.23
CA LEU A 109 7.26 29.32 -3.19
C LEU A 109 8.38 29.31 -2.15
N LYS A 110 9.03 30.45 -1.89
CA LYS A 110 10.10 30.59 -0.92
C LYS A 110 9.59 30.73 0.51
N TYR A 111 8.57 31.53 0.75
CA TYR A 111 8.21 31.98 2.10
C TYR A 111 6.87 31.44 2.62
N ASP A 112 6.04 30.86 1.77
CA ASP A 112 4.75 30.24 2.13
C ASP A 112 4.87 28.72 2.03
N ILE A 113 4.96 28.06 3.19
CA ILE A 113 5.10 26.59 3.29
C ILE A 113 3.90 25.88 2.66
N ASN A 114 2.69 26.40 2.87
CA ASN A 114 1.48 25.79 2.33
C ASN A 114 1.46 25.90 0.80
N TYR A 115 1.84 27.06 0.26
CA TYR A 115 1.97 27.25 -1.19
C TYR A 115 3.04 26.35 -1.81
N ASN A 116 4.19 26.18 -1.15
CA ASN A 116 5.24 25.26 -1.63
C ASN A 116 4.75 23.80 -1.68
N ILE A 117 4.07 23.32 -0.63
CA ILE A 117 3.46 21.99 -0.59
C ILE A 117 2.40 21.85 -1.70
N GLN A 118 1.50 22.82 -1.82
CA GLN A 118 0.43 22.82 -2.81
C GLN A 118 1.00 22.72 -4.23
N ALA A 119 1.99 23.55 -4.56
CA ALA A 119 2.65 23.52 -5.86
C ALA A 119 3.27 22.14 -6.17
N GLY A 120 3.96 21.52 -5.19
CA GLY A 120 4.52 20.19 -5.36
C GLY A 120 3.46 19.11 -5.63
N VAL A 121 2.35 19.17 -4.89
CA VAL A 121 1.22 18.24 -5.05
C VAL A 121 0.50 18.44 -6.39
N GLU A 122 0.33 19.69 -6.83
CA GLU A 122 -0.23 20.02 -8.15
C GLU A 122 0.66 19.52 -9.29
N ILE A 123 1.98 19.68 -9.18
CA ILE A 123 2.94 19.16 -10.15
C ILE A 123 2.82 17.64 -10.22
N LEU A 124 2.84 16.92 -9.08
CA LEU A 124 2.61 15.46 -9.06
C LEU A 124 1.28 15.07 -9.72
N THR A 125 0.21 15.80 -9.43
CA THR A 125 -1.10 15.59 -10.06
C THR A 125 -1.04 15.79 -11.58
N SER A 126 -0.32 16.82 -12.05
CA SER A 126 -0.14 17.07 -13.48
C SER A 126 0.70 15.97 -14.14
N MET A 127 1.71 15.43 -13.44
CA MET A 127 2.49 14.27 -13.91
C MET A 127 1.60 13.02 -14.02
N TYR A 128 0.72 12.77 -13.06
CA TYR A 128 -0.24 11.66 -13.15
C TYR A 128 -1.19 11.77 -14.36
N LYS A 129 -1.58 12.99 -14.72
CA LYS A 129 -2.49 13.27 -15.85
C LYS A 129 -1.82 13.15 -17.22
N ARG A 130 -0.48 13.12 -17.29
CA ARG A 130 0.25 12.93 -18.55
C ARG A 130 -0.18 11.64 -19.25
N THR A 131 -0.30 11.70 -20.57
CA THR A 131 -0.70 10.58 -21.43
C THR A 131 0.49 9.87 -22.08
N ASP A 132 1.68 10.47 -22.00
CA ASP A 132 2.94 9.92 -22.50
C ASP A 132 3.71 9.10 -21.46
N LEU A 133 3.15 8.95 -20.24
CA LEU A 133 3.71 8.10 -19.18
C LEU A 133 3.02 6.74 -19.13
N PRO A 134 3.75 5.64 -18.87
CA PRO A 134 3.12 4.35 -18.67
C PRO A 134 2.28 4.29 -17.39
N LYS A 135 1.33 3.35 -17.36
CA LYS A 135 0.41 3.15 -16.23
C LYS A 135 0.29 1.68 -15.85
N ILE A 136 -0.18 1.43 -14.63
CA ILE A 136 -0.56 0.08 -14.21
C ILE A 136 -2.01 -0.14 -14.63
N LYS A 137 -2.27 -1.29 -15.22
CA LYS A 137 -3.59 -1.67 -15.74
C LYS A 137 -4.60 -1.78 -14.59
N GLU A 138 -5.81 -1.28 -14.84
CA GLU A 138 -6.99 -1.48 -13.97
C GLU A 138 -6.86 -0.98 -12.51
N VAL A 139 -5.93 -0.04 -12.23
CA VAL A 139 -5.77 0.55 -10.89
C VAL A 139 -5.86 2.08 -10.90
N GLY A 140 -6.43 2.65 -9.84
CA GLY A 140 -6.63 4.09 -9.69
C GLY A 140 -5.48 4.82 -8.98
N GLN A 141 -5.71 6.10 -8.67
CA GLN A 141 -4.76 6.96 -7.96
C GLN A 141 -4.56 6.54 -6.50
N GLU A 142 -5.49 5.80 -5.92
CA GLU A 142 -5.40 5.32 -4.55
C GLU A 142 -4.30 4.27 -4.34
N VAL A 143 -3.77 3.68 -5.42
CA VAL A 143 -2.74 2.64 -5.40
C VAL A 143 -1.34 3.25 -5.55
N ILE A 144 -0.47 2.99 -4.57
CA ILE A 144 0.89 3.57 -4.49
C ILE A 144 1.71 3.24 -5.73
N GLU A 145 1.71 1.99 -6.19
CA GLU A 145 2.52 1.57 -7.35
C GLU A 145 2.14 2.32 -8.63
N ASN A 146 0.90 2.80 -8.75
CA ASN A 146 0.44 3.55 -9.92
C ASN A 146 1.05 4.96 -10.01
N TRP A 147 1.78 5.39 -8.98
CA TRP A 147 2.51 6.65 -8.95
C TRP A 147 3.97 6.53 -9.39
N TYR A 148 4.45 5.32 -9.73
CA TYR A 148 5.85 5.09 -10.12
C TYR A 148 6.34 6.03 -11.24
N PHE A 149 5.60 6.07 -12.37
CA PHE A 149 5.95 6.94 -13.50
C PHE A 149 5.68 8.42 -13.26
N PRO A 150 4.59 8.83 -12.60
CA PRO A 150 4.39 10.21 -12.16
C PRO A 150 5.52 10.74 -11.27
N ILE A 151 6.01 9.94 -10.32
CA ILE A 151 7.16 10.27 -9.47
C ILE A 151 8.45 10.39 -10.30
N MET A 152 8.68 9.46 -11.23
CA MET A 152 9.81 9.58 -12.18
C MET A 152 9.71 10.90 -12.95
N ALA A 153 8.52 11.25 -13.45
CA ALA A 153 8.30 12.45 -14.24
C ALA A 153 8.41 13.75 -13.42
N TYR A 154 8.13 13.72 -12.12
CA TYR A 154 8.33 14.84 -11.20
C TYR A 154 9.80 15.29 -11.19
N ASN A 155 10.73 14.34 -11.09
CA ASN A 155 12.16 14.62 -11.20
C ASN A 155 12.63 14.75 -12.66
N GLY A 156 12.03 13.98 -13.56
CA GLY A 156 12.27 13.99 -14.99
C GLY A 156 12.40 12.59 -15.59
N THR A 157 11.82 12.38 -16.77
CA THR A 157 11.92 11.12 -17.53
C THR A 157 13.27 11.00 -18.26
N LYS A 158 14.39 11.22 -17.55
CA LYS A 158 15.75 11.22 -18.11
C LYS A 158 16.40 9.84 -18.00
N PRO A 159 17.41 9.50 -18.83
CA PRO A 159 18.12 8.21 -18.81
C PRO A 159 18.58 7.75 -17.43
N VAL A 160 19.07 8.68 -16.60
CA VAL A 160 19.52 8.41 -15.22
C VAL A 160 18.40 7.83 -14.33
N ASN A 161 17.14 8.12 -14.66
CA ASN A 161 15.96 7.63 -13.95
C ASN A 161 15.34 6.39 -14.61
N SER A 162 15.97 5.80 -15.63
CA SER A 162 15.53 4.49 -16.13
C SER A 162 15.51 3.45 -15.00
N PRO A 163 14.45 2.64 -14.86
CA PRO A 163 14.37 1.61 -13.81
C PRO A 163 15.46 0.52 -13.92
N LEU A 164 15.98 0.32 -15.13
CA LEU A 164 16.99 -0.68 -15.44
C LEU A 164 18.16 -0.03 -16.18
N TYR A 165 19.38 -0.49 -15.92
CA TYR A 165 20.54 -0.15 -16.75
C TYR A 165 20.45 -0.88 -18.09
N GLN A 166 20.48 -0.16 -19.22
CA GLN A 166 20.38 -0.76 -20.56
C GLN A 166 21.49 -1.79 -20.85
N SER A 167 22.71 -1.55 -20.36
CA SER A 167 23.86 -2.40 -20.64
C SER A 167 23.83 -3.76 -19.93
N SER A 168 23.21 -3.84 -18.74
CA SER A 168 23.24 -5.03 -17.89
C SER A 168 21.87 -5.63 -17.59
N GLY A 169 20.80 -4.87 -17.79
CA GLY A 169 19.44 -5.22 -17.38
C GLY A 169 19.23 -5.25 -15.86
N LEU A 170 20.22 -4.83 -15.06
CA LEU A 170 20.10 -4.78 -13.61
C LEU A 170 19.25 -3.58 -13.16
N ASN A 171 18.58 -3.73 -12.02
CA ASN A 171 17.79 -2.67 -11.41
C ASN A 171 18.68 -1.47 -11.06
N ASN A 172 18.26 -0.29 -11.52
CA ASN A 172 18.88 0.98 -11.19
C ASN A 172 18.28 1.53 -9.90
N ARG A 173 18.73 1.00 -8.76
CA ARG A 173 18.28 1.46 -7.42
C ARG A 173 18.60 2.93 -7.14
N GLU A 174 19.43 3.55 -7.98
CA GLU A 174 19.80 4.96 -7.87
C GLU A 174 18.82 5.90 -8.57
N ALA A 175 17.92 5.39 -9.42
CA ALA A 175 16.87 6.16 -10.06
C ALA A 175 15.98 6.84 -9.03
N TYR A 176 15.51 8.05 -9.34
CA TYR A 176 14.76 8.89 -8.40
C TYR A 176 13.55 8.16 -7.80
N GLN A 177 12.69 7.58 -8.65
CA GLN A 177 11.49 6.89 -8.21
C GLN A 177 11.77 5.60 -7.42
N GLU A 178 12.89 4.92 -7.69
CA GLU A 178 13.31 3.75 -6.89
C GLU A 178 13.67 4.16 -5.46
N LYS A 179 14.35 5.30 -5.30
CA LYS A 179 14.66 5.87 -3.98
C LYS A 179 13.41 6.33 -3.24
N VAL A 180 12.46 6.94 -3.93
CA VAL A 180 11.17 7.33 -3.35
C VAL A 180 10.39 6.10 -2.88
N PHE A 181 10.30 5.04 -3.68
CA PHE A 181 9.63 3.80 -3.27
C PHE A 181 10.33 3.12 -2.09
N ALA A 182 11.66 3.12 -2.07
CA ALA A 182 12.42 2.62 -0.92
C ALA A 182 12.15 3.45 0.36
N GLN A 183 11.97 4.77 0.24
CA GLN A 183 11.55 5.63 1.36
C GLN A 183 10.12 5.34 1.81
N ILE A 184 9.18 5.06 0.91
CA ILE A 184 7.83 4.62 1.27
C ILE A 184 7.90 3.35 2.13
N GLU A 185 8.62 2.32 1.66
CA GLU A 185 8.79 1.07 2.40
C GLU A 185 9.42 1.29 3.77
N LYS A 186 10.45 2.14 3.84
CA LYS A 186 11.18 2.42 5.07
C LYS A 186 10.38 3.25 6.06
N ASP A 187 9.81 4.38 5.63
CA ASP A 187 9.32 5.43 6.53
C ASP A 187 7.80 5.37 6.74
N SER A 188 7.04 4.97 5.70
CA SER A 188 5.58 4.74 5.82
C SER A 188 5.24 3.34 6.32
N TYR A 189 6.05 2.34 5.99
CA TYR A 189 5.82 0.94 6.37
C TYR A 189 6.84 0.34 7.33
N LEU A 190 7.82 1.12 7.81
CA LEU A 190 8.82 0.67 8.78
C LEU A 190 9.61 -0.57 8.33
N ASN A 191 9.80 -0.73 7.02
CA ASN A 191 10.32 -1.93 6.34
C ASN A 191 9.48 -3.21 6.54
N GLY A 192 8.30 -3.11 7.14
CA GLY A 192 7.39 -4.23 7.40
C GLY A 192 6.57 -4.67 6.18
N MET A 193 6.58 -3.87 5.11
CA MET A 193 5.90 -4.16 3.85
C MET A 193 6.80 -3.84 2.66
N LYS A 194 6.76 -4.71 1.64
CA LYS A 194 7.38 -4.48 0.34
C LYS A 194 6.30 -4.17 -0.68
N LEU A 195 6.53 -3.12 -1.47
CA LEU A 195 5.62 -2.74 -2.55
C LEU A 195 5.73 -3.73 -3.72
N GLY A 196 4.71 -3.78 -4.56
CA GLY A 196 4.64 -4.73 -5.66
C GLY A 196 5.76 -4.49 -6.69
N LEU A 197 6.44 -5.56 -7.11
CA LEU A 197 7.48 -5.47 -8.13
C LEU A 197 6.86 -5.20 -9.50
N LEU A 198 7.35 -4.17 -10.18
CA LEU A 198 6.94 -3.85 -11.54
C LEU A 198 7.76 -4.67 -12.55
N PRO A 199 7.12 -5.41 -13.47
CA PRO A 199 7.80 -6.39 -14.33
C PRO A 199 8.43 -5.73 -15.56
N PHE A 200 9.38 -4.83 -15.32
CA PHE A 200 10.08 -4.07 -16.36
C PHE A 200 11.06 -4.91 -17.17
N GLN A 201 11.20 -4.56 -18.45
CA GLN A 201 12.24 -5.06 -19.35
C GLN A 201 13.00 -3.89 -19.96
N THR A 202 14.29 -4.06 -20.29
CA THR A 202 15.09 -3.00 -20.91
C THR A 202 14.48 -2.49 -22.22
N ALA A 203 13.85 -3.39 -22.98
CA ALA A 203 13.14 -3.05 -24.22
C ALA A 203 11.94 -2.11 -24.03
N ASP A 204 11.42 -1.98 -22.80
CA ASP A 204 10.33 -1.06 -22.49
C ASP A 204 10.78 0.42 -22.52
N PHE A 205 12.09 0.68 -22.40
CA PHE A 205 12.68 2.02 -22.33
C PHE A 205 13.66 2.23 -23.47
N LYS A 206 13.42 3.23 -24.32
CA LYS A 206 14.34 3.60 -25.42
C LYS A 206 14.99 4.94 -25.13
N TYR A 207 16.31 4.92 -24.96
CA TYR A 207 17.11 6.12 -24.74
C TYR A 207 18.59 5.84 -25.01
N ASP A 208 19.37 6.89 -25.27
CA ASP A 208 20.83 6.85 -25.20
C ASP A 208 21.26 7.19 -23.77
N SER A 209 22.09 6.33 -23.17
CA SER A 209 22.54 6.47 -21.78
C SER A 209 23.40 7.72 -21.54
N ASN A 210 23.99 8.31 -22.58
CA ASN A 210 24.78 9.52 -22.50
C ASN A 210 24.01 10.80 -22.90
N SER A 211 22.71 10.66 -23.23
CA SER A 211 21.90 11.77 -23.69
C SER A 211 21.16 12.48 -22.56
N SER A 212 20.87 13.77 -22.77
CA SER A 212 19.95 14.55 -21.94
C SER A 212 18.50 14.48 -22.43
N GLU A 213 18.21 13.79 -23.53
CA GLU A 213 16.86 13.59 -24.06
C GLU A 213 15.99 12.75 -23.12
N ASN A 214 14.67 12.88 -23.26
CA ASN A 214 13.75 12.08 -22.47
C ASN A 214 13.72 10.61 -22.93
N ILE A 215 13.50 9.70 -22.00
CA ILE A 215 13.20 8.29 -22.26
C ILE A 215 11.94 8.21 -23.12
N LYS A 216 12.00 7.46 -24.22
CA LYS A 216 10.82 7.04 -24.97
C LYS A 216 10.32 5.70 -24.45
N PHE A 217 9.11 5.69 -23.89
CA PHE A 217 8.48 4.47 -23.41
C PHE A 217 7.92 3.65 -24.58
N SER A 218 8.34 2.40 -24.71
CA SER A 218 7.84 1.46 -25.72
C SER A 218 6.63 0.65 -25.23
N LYS A 219 6.48 0.53 -23.91
CA LYS A 219 5.35 -0.13 -23.26
C LYS A 219 4.65 0.87 -22.34
N MET A 220 3.38 1.12 -22.63
CA MET A 220 2.57 2.15 -21.97
C MET A 220 1.65 1.61 -20.87
N GLU A 221 1.51 0.29 -20.76
CA GLU A 221 0.64 -0.34 -19.78
C GLU A 221 1.29 -1.61 -19.20
N TYR A 222 1.24 -1.76 -17.88
CA TYR A 222 1.78 -2.92 -17.16
C TYR A 222 0.67 -3.65 -16.40
N THR A 223 0.64 -4.97 -16.56
CA THR A 223 -0.10 -5.85 -15.65
C THR A 223 0.86 -6.29 -14.55
N VAL A 224 0.52 -6.01 -13.30
CA VAL A 224 1.30 -6.39 -12.12
C VAL A 224 0.64 -7.57 -11.46
N THR A 225 1.42 -8.63 -11.23
CA THR A 225 0.96 -9.87 -10.59
C THR A 225 1.17 -9.87 -9.07
N ASP A 226 2.07 -9.03 -8.59
CA ASP A 226 2.30 -8.81 -7.18
C ASP A 226 1.10 -8.10 -6.54
N LYS A 227 0.98 -8.24 -5.23
CA LYS A 227 -0.01 -7.50 -4.46
C LYS A 227 0.26 -5.99 -4.59
N LEU A 228 -0.77 -5.25 -4.96
CA LEU A 228 -0.76 -3.79 -4.99
C LEU A 228 -1.25 -3.20 -3.68
N HIS A 229 -0.84 -1.96 -3.39
CA HIS A 229 -1.03 -1.33 -2.09
C HIS A 229 -1.84 -0.04 -2.22
N PRO A 230 -3.17 -0.11 -2.03
CA PRO A 230 -3.97 1.07 -1.77
C PRO A 230 -3.49 1.77 -0.50
N THR A 231 -3.52 3.10 -0.51
CA THR A 231 -3.13 3.94 0.64
C THR A 231 -3.84 3.54 1.94
N ALA A 232 -3.10 3.57 3.04
CA ALA A 232 -3.63 3.30 4.38
C ALA A 232 -4.39 4.51 4.97
N TYR A 233 -4.41 5.65 4.29
CA TYR A 233 -4.97 6.91 4.83
C TYR A 233 -6.45 7.14 4.53
N ARG A 234 -7.10 6.20 3.83
CA ARG A 234 -8.52 6.29 3.43
C ARG A 234 -9.48 5.45 4.26
N PHE A 235 -8.99 4.81 5.33
CA PHE A 235 -9.86 4.04 6.21
C PHE A 235 -10.85 4.95 6.94
N LYS A 236 -12.11 4.48 7.01
CA LYS A 236 -13.21 5.14 7.71
C LYS A 236 -13.66 4.30 8.90
N LYS A 237 -14.31 4.94 9.87
CA LYS A 237 -14.93 4.24 10.99
C LYS A 237 -15.84 3.10 10.49
N GLY A 238 -15.67 1.91 11.06
CA GLY A 238 -16.36 0.70 10.66
C GLY A 238 -15.61 -0.15 9.62
N ASP A 239 -14.60 0.38 8.95
CA ASP A 239 -13.76 -0.41 8.05
C ASP A 239 -13.05 -1.51 8.83
N LYS A 240 -12.99 -2.69 8.21
CA LYS A 240 -12.22 -3.81 8.74
C LYS A 240 -10.82 -3.81 8.12
N VAL A 241 -9.82 -3.92 8.97
CA VAL A 241 -8.41 -4.03 8.58
C VAL A 241 -7.78 -5.28 9.18
N SER A 242 -6.70 -5.74 8.56
CA SER A 242 -5.90 -6.86 9.08
C SER A 242 -4.49 -6.40 9.39
N ILE A 243 -3.95 -6.90 10.50
CA ILE A 243 -2.54 -6.69 10.87
C ILE A 243 -1.62 -7.41 9.89
N THR A 244 -0.56 -6.73 9.44
CA THR A 244 0.35 -7.23 8.39
C THR A 244 1.60 -7.95 8.92
N ALA A 245 1.93 -7.79 10.20
CA ALA A 245 3.12 -8.34 10.85
C ALA A 245 2.84 -8.95 12.24
N ASP A 246 3.76 -9.77 12.75
CA ASP A 246 3.65 -10.30 14.11
C ASP A 246 4.20 -9.33 15.16
N MET A 247 3.73 -9.47 16.40
CA MET A 247 4.15 -8.65 17.55
C MET A 247 3.96 -7.14 17.34
N VAL A 248 2.93 -6.74 16.60
CA VAL A 248 2.61 -5.33 16.39
C VAL A 248 2.04 -4.74 17.67
N ASN A 249 2.49 -3.53 18.03
CA ASN A 249 2.07 -2.86 19.25
C ASN A 249 0.73 -2.13 19.04
N LEU A 250 -0.34 -2.63 19.64
CA LEU A 250 -1.58 -1.88 19.86
C LEU A 250 -1.38 -0.97 21.08
N ARG A 251 -1.33 0.34 20.85
CA ARG A 251 -0.94 1.35 21.83
C ARG A 251 -2.14 1.94 22.56
N SER A 252 -1.95 2.39 23.81
CA SER A 252 -3.01 3.08 24.57
C SER A 252 -3.25 4.52 24.13
N GLN A 253 -2.26 5.15 23.49
CA GLN A 253 -2.30 6.49 22.94
C GLN A 253 -1.57 6.52 21.58
N PRO A 254 -1.80 7.52 20.71
CA PRO A 254 -1.10 7.66 19.43
C PRO A 254 0.35 8.16 19.65
N SER A 255 1.17 7.29 20.24
CA SER A 255 2.58 7.52 20.52
C SER A 255 3.30 6.19 20.71
N THR A 256 4.53 6.10 20.19
CA THR A 256 5.41 4.92 20.34
C THR A 256 5.92 4.72 21.77
N SER A 257 5.84 5.72 22.64
CA SER A 257 6.24 5.62 24.05
C SER A 257 5.10 5.16 24.98
N SER A 258 3.86 5.12 24.48
CA SER A 258 2.70 4.73 25.28
C SER A 258 2.64 3.22 25.54
N VAL A 259 1.87 2.82 26.55
CA VAL A 259 1.67 1.41 26.92
C VAL A 259 1.16 0.61 25.72
N ALA A 260 1.73 -0.57 25.48
CA ALA A 260 1.39 -1.42 24.34
C ALA A 260 0.87 -2.78 24.78
N LYS A 261 0.00 -3.35 23.95
CA LYS A 261 -0.33 -4.78 23.93
C LYS A 261 0.02 -5.34 22.56
N ALA A 262 0.66 -6.50 22.50
CA ALA A 262 1.01 -7.12 21.24
C ALA A 262 -0.25 -7.70 20.56
N VAL A 263 -0.36 -7.48 19.25
CA VAL A 263 -1.30 -8.17 18.35
C VAL A 263 -0.52 -8.89 17.25
N THR A 264 -1.04 -10.02 16.79
CA THR A 264 -0.36 -10.89 15.81
C THR A 264 -0.85 -10.65 14.40
N LYS A 265 -0.08 -11.13 13.42
CA LYS A 265 -0.43 -11.05 12.01
C LYS A 265 -1.80 -11.65 11.74
N ASN A 266 -2.54 -11.06 10.79
CA ASN A 266 -3.91 -11.40 10.42
C ASN A 266 -4.98 -11.15 11.51
N THR A 267 -4.61 -10.58 12.66
CA THR A 267 -5.61 -10.09 13.62
C THR A 267 -6.50 -9.07 12.93
N ALA A 268 -7.81 -9.28 13.00
CA ALA A 268 -8.79 -8.37 12.42
C ALA A 268 -9.15 -7.27 13.41
N LEU A 269 -9.09 -6.04 12.93
CA LEU A 269 -9.43 -4.85 13.69
C LEU A 269 -10.51 -4.06 12.95
N ILE A 270 -11.30 -3.31 13.70
CA ILE A 270 -12.32 -2.39 13.21
C ILE A 270 -11.83 -0.98 13.51
N ILE A 271 -11.80 -0.13 12.49
CA ILE A 271 -11.46 1.29 12.61
C ILE A 271 -12.56 1.99 13.42
N ASP A 272 -12.18 2.70 14.48
CA ASP A 272 -13.12 3.31 15.45
C ASP A 272 -13.25 4.84 15.31
N GLY A 273 -12.45 5.44 14.43
CA GLY A 273 -12.44 6.89 14.18
C GLY A 273 -11.41 7.31 13.15
N ASN A 274 -11.28 8.63 12.96
CA ASN A 274 -10.25 9.21 12.10
C ASN A 274 -8.86 8.94 12.67
N PHE A 275 -7.85 8.88 11.80
CA PHE A 275 -6.48 8.78 12.25
C PHE A 275 -6.04 10.03 13.01
N GLN A 276 -5.00 9.89 13.83
CA GLN A 276 -4.36 10.94 14.58
C GLN A 276 -2.86 10.93 14.29
N TYR A 277 -2.21 12.07 14.43
CA TYR A 277 -0.75 12.19 14.34
C TYR A 277 -0.10 11.79 15.67
N ASP A 278 1.22 11.68 15.67
CA ASP A 278 1.95 11.32 16.89
C ASP A 278 1.82 12.44 17.92
N HIS A 279 1.45 12.09 19.16
CA HIS A 279 1.37 13.05 20.28
C HIS A 279 2.75 13.57 20.72
N SER A 280 3.83 12.85 20.41
CA SER A 280 5.17 13.33 20.69
C SER A 280 5.57 14.39 19.66
N SER A 281 5.83 15.61 20.13
CA SER A 281 6.29 16.73 19.29
C SER A 281 7.67 16.50 18.66
N THR A 282 8.46 15.56 19.19
CA THR A 282 9.78 15.17 18.67
C THR A 282 9.73 13.91 17.80
N SER A 283 8.55 13.33 17.59
CA SER A 283 8.40 12.15 16.75
C SER A 283 8.70 12.45 15.29
N LEU A 284 9.53 11.61 14.69
CA LEU A 284 9.83 11.62 13.25
C LEU A 284 9.04 10.56 12.48
N ASN A 285 8.00 9.98 13.11
CA ASN A 285 7.15 9.00 12.45
C ASN A 285 6.31 9.67 11.34
N GLN A 286 6.32 9.08 10.14
CA GLN A 286 5.51 9.57 9.01
C GLN A 286 4.11 8.94 8.97
N PHE A 287 3.99 7.72 9.48
CA PHE A 287 2.71 7.04 9.63
C PHE A 287 1.79 7.78 10.60
N VAL A 288 0.49 7.52 10.49
CA VAL A 288 -0.55 7.99 11.42
C VAL A 288 -1.10 6.84 12.28
N TRP A 289 -1.78 7.19 13.35
CA TRP A 289 -2.38 6.29 14.32
C TRP A 289 -3.89 6.18 14.12
N TYR A 290 -4.40 4.99 13.82
CA TYR A 290 -5.84 4.74 13.79
C TYR A 290 -6.34 4.25 15.15
N PRO A 291 -7.37 4.89 15.74
CA PRO A 291 -8.12 4.27 16.83
C PRO A 291 -8.86 3.04 16.30
N VAL A 292 -8.75 1.91 17.00
CA VAL A 292 -9.26 0.61 16.56
C VAL A 292 -9.78 -0.22 17.73
N LYS A 293 -10.64 -1.19 17.40
CA LYS A 293 -11.13 -2.22 18.31
C LYS A 293 -10.99 -3.61 17.67
N THR A 294 -10.79 -4.66 18.47
CA THR A 294 -10.93 -6.04 17.98
C THR A 294 -12.38 -6.37 17.64
N GLU A 295 -12.61 -7.37 16.78
CA GLU A 295 -13.98 -7.78 16.40
C GLU A 295 -14.82 -8.24 17.60
N ASP A 296 -14.19 -8.81 18.64
CA ASP A 296 -14.83 -9.18 19.90
C ASP A 296 -14.97 -8.02 20.91
N GLN A 297 -14.50 -6.83 20.53
CA GLN A 297 -14.50 -5.59 21.31
C GLN A 297 -13.75 -5.65 22.65
N LYS A 298 -12.97 -6.72 22.91
CA LYS A 298 -12.24 -6.87 24.18
C LYS A 298 -10.99 -6.01 24.25
N LEU A 299 -10.41 -5.66 23.10
CA LEU A 299 -9.24 -4.80 23.01
C LEU A 299 -9.57 -3.57 22.17
N ALA A 300 -9.14 -2.42 22.66
CA ALA A 300 -9.20 -1.13 21.98
C ALA A 300 -7.86 -0.41 22.16
N GLY A 301 -7.50 0.43 21.20
CA GLY A 301 -6.28 1.22 21.26
C GLY A 301 -5.99 1.91 19.93
N TYR A 302 -4.73 2.25 19.73
CA TYR A 302 -4.22 2.92 18.55
C TYR A 302 -3.24 2.01 17.83
N ILE A 303 -3.45 1.84 16.52
CA ILE A 303 -2.57 1.05 15.65
C ILE A 303 -1.93 1.96 14.62
N SER A 304 -0.65 1.75 14.35
CA SER A 304 0.04 2.49 13.27
C SER A 304 -0.48 2.03 11.91
N SER A 305 -0.73 3.00 11.02
CA SER A 305 -1.06 2.79 9.60
C SER A 305 -0.03 1.93 8.86
N ALA A 306 1.23 1.90 9.33
CA ALA A 306 2.30 1.06 8.78
C ALA A 306 1.98 -0.45 8.83
N TYR A 307 1.11 -0.88 9.75
CA TYR A 307 0.86 -2.29 10.04
C TYR A 307 -0.55 -2.77 9.71
N ILE A 308 -1.33 -1.97 8.98
CA ILE A 308 -2.72 -2.32 8.64
C ILE A 308 -2.95 -2.28 7.14
N THR A 309 -3.78 -3.20 6.66
CA THR A 309 -4.27 -3.23 5.28
C THR A 309 -5.76 -3.51 5.28
N LYS A 310 -6.48 -3.08 4.24
CA LYS A 310 -7.92 -3.35 4.12
C LYS A 310 -8.15 -4.86 4.21
N LYS A 311 -8.98 -5.28 5.16
CA LYS A 311 -9.48 -6.66 5.21
C LYS A 311 -10.51 -6.76 4.10
N VAL A 312 -10.12 -7.28 2.94
CA VAL A 312 -11.05 -7.51 1.85
C VAL A 312 -12.06 -8.56 2.33
N GLY A 313 -13.28 -8.11 2.61
CA GLY A 313 -14.41 -8.97 2.91
C GLY A 313 -14.89 -9.64 1.63
N GLY A 314 -14.19 -10.69 1.20
CA GLY A 314 -14.59 -11.58 0.11
C GLY A 314 -14.42 -13.03 0.53
N PRO A 315 -15.17 -13.98 -0.05
CA PRO A 315 -14.98 -15.39 0.24
C PRO A 315 -13.51 -15.71 -0.04
N THR A 316 -12.85 -16.41 0.87
CA THR A 316 -11.60 -17.09 0.54
C THR A 316 -11.90 -17.90 -0.72
N VAL A 317 -11.25 -17.55 -1.85
CA VAL A 317 -11.38 -18.35 -3.06
C VAL A 317 -10.75 -19.69 -2.73
N LYS A 318 -11.59 -20.62 -2.28
CA LYS A 318 -11.16 -21.98 -1.99
C LYS A 318 -10.60 -22.52 -3.30
N VAL A 319 -9.29 -22.74 -3.34
CA VAL A 319 -8.64 -23.33 -4.50
C VAL A 319 -9.06 -24.80 -4.54
N MET A 320 -10.19 -25.10 -5.18
CA MET A 320 -10.72 -26.46 -5.21
C MET A 320 -9.85 -27.37 -6.09
N TRP A 321 -9.49 -28.54 -5.58
CA TRP A 321 -8.83 -29.63 -6.28
C TRP A 321 -9.66 -30.90 -6.14
N GLY A 322 -10.43 -31.20 -7.20
CA GLY A 322 -11.51 -32.17 -7.12
C GLY A 322 -12.59 -31.70 -6.14
N LYS A 323 -13.01 -32.58 -5.24
CA LYS A 323 -13.99 -32.32 -4.17
C LYS A 323 -13.36 -31.74 -2.90
N THR A 324 -12.03 -31.61 -2.87
CA THR A 324 -11.30 -31.09 -1.71
C THR A 324 -10.74 -29.69 -2.00
N GLU A 325 -10.79 -28.78 -1.03
CA GLU A 325 -10.05 -27.51 -1.11
C GLU A 325 -8.54 -27.80 -0.97
N LEU A 326 -7.70 -27.31 -1.88
CA LEU A 326 -6.25 -27.39 -1.76
C LEU A 326 -5.78 -26.51 -0.59
N LYS A 327 -4.93 -27.04 0.30
CA LYS A 327 -4.40 -26.32 1.46
C LYS A 327 -2.89 -26.23 1.41
N LEU A 328 -2.33 -25.17 1.99
CA LEU A 328 -0.88 -25.04 2.19
C LEU A 328 -0.37 -26.22 3.05
N GLY A 329 0.76 -26.82 2.65
CA GLY A 329 1.31 -28.03 3.29
C GLY A 329 0.71 -29.36 2.82
N GLN A 330 -0.28 -29.33 1.91
CA GLN A 330 -0.76 -30.54 1.23
C GLN A 330 0.28 -30.98 0.18
N ILE A 331 0.75 -32.23 0.26
CA ILE A 331 1.69 -32.82 -0.69
C ILE A 331 1.00 -33.58 -1.84
N GLY A 332 -0.29 -33.89 -1.69
CA GLY A 332 -1.05 -34.55 -2.74
C GLY A 332 -2.51 -34.81 -2.37
N LYS A 333 -3.20 -35.61 -3.17
CA LYS A 333 -4.60 -36.04 -2.97
C LYS A 333 -4.71 -37.52 -3.28
N VAL A 334 -5.47 -38.27 -2.48
CA VAL A 334 -5.90 -39.64 -2.81
C VAL A 334 -7.37 -39.66 -3.19
N THR A 335 -7.69 -40.31 -4.31
CA THR A 335 -9.06 -40.62 -4.74
C THR A 335 -9.28 -42.13 -4.59
N ILE A 336 -10.36 -42.52 -3.91
CA ILE A 336 -10.70 -43.93 -3.67
C ILE A 336 -11.36 -44.51 -4.92
N LEU A 337 -10.70 -45.46 -5.60
CA LEU A 337 -11.18 -46.10 -6.83
C LEU A 337 -12.10 -47.31 -6.55
N SER A 338 -11.88 -47.98 -5.43
CA SER A 338 -12.75 -49.04 -4.90
C SER A 338 -12.71 -49.06 -3.38
N ASN A 339 -13.75 -49.61 -2.73
CA ASN A 339 -13.89 -49.58 -1.28
C ASN A 339 -12.63 -50.10 -0.57
N THR A 340 -12.16 -49.34 0.41
CA THR A 340 -10.98 -49.66 1.23
C THR A 340 -11.22 -49.16 2.65
N ASN A 341 -10.19 -49.15 3.49
CA ASN A 341 -10.26 -48.70 4.88
C ASN A 341 -9.36 -47.49 5.12
N LEU A 342 -9.82 -46.61 6.00
CA LEU A 342 -8.98 -45.62 6.66
C LEU A 342 -8.36 -46.32 7.86
N VAL A 343 -7.05 -46.23 8.01
CA VAL A 343 -6.31 -46.92 9.08
C VAL A 343 -5.55 -45.95 9.96
N LYS A 344 -5.25 -46.36 11.19
CA LYS A 344 -4.25 -45.75 12.06
C LYS A 344 -3.10 -46.72 12.24
N MET A 345 -1.92 -46.18 12.52
CA MET A 345 -0.74 -46.97 12.84
C MET A 345 -0.50 -46.89 14.34
N GLU A 346 -0.50 -48.03 14.99
CA GLU A 346 -0.27 -48.15 16.44
C GLU A 346 1.24 -48.07 16.76
N SER A 347 1.57 -47.95 18.05
CA SER A 347 2.95 -47.86 18.53
C SER A 347 3.79 -49.11 18.22
N ASP A 348 3.15 -50.27 18.09
CA ASP A 348 3.78 -51.54 17.71
C ASP A 348 3.97 -51.69 16.19
N GLY A 349 3.56 -50.68 15.41
CA GLY A 349 3.63 -50.68 13.95
C GLY A 349 2.47 -51.40 13.25
N SER A 350 1.51 -51.98 13.98
CA SER A 350 0.32 -52.59 13.39
C SER A 350 -0.67 -51.55 12.88
N LEU A 351 -1.58 -51.97 11.97
CA LEU A 351 -2.62 -51.11 11.41
C LEU A 351 -3.99 -51.47 11.99
N THR A 352 -4.68 -50.49 12.57
CA THR A 352 -6.06 -50.61 13.03
C THR A 352 -7.01 -49.90 12.06
N THR A 353 -8.17 -50.49 11.79
CA THR A 353 -9.18 -49.85 10.93
C THR A 353 -9.95 -48.80 11.71
N VAL A 354 -9.92 -47.54 11.25
CA VAL A 354 -10.70 -46.43 11.80
C VAL A 354 -12.14 -46.51 11.28
N ARG A 355 -12.31 -46.61 9.95
CA ARG A 355 -13.60 -46.75 9.28
C ARG A 355 -13.43 -47.17 7.81
N PRO A 356 -14.47 -47.74 7.18
CA PRO A 356 -14.46 -47.95 5.73
C PRO A 356 -14.49 -46.62 4.96
N LEU A 357 -13.88 -46.64 3.78
CA LEU A 357 -13.87 -45.59 2.76
C LEU A 357 -14.56 -46.09 1.49
N LYS A 358 -15.40 -45.24 0.91
CA LYS A 358 -16.21 -45.59 -0.26
C LYS A 358 -15.55 -45.12 -1.56
N LYS A 359 -15.80 -45.86 -2.66
CA LYS A 359 -15.44 -45.42 -4.01
C LYS A 359 -15.93 -43.98 -4.28
N GLY A 360 -15.05 -43.15 -4.82
CA GLY A 360 -15.33 -41.76 -5.18
C GLY A 360 -15.11 -40.73 -4.06
N GLU A 361 -14.73 -41.18 -2.86
CA GLU A 361 -14.22 -40.28 -1.81
C GLU A 361 -12.82 -39.76 -2.17
N GLU A 362 -12.53 -38.54 -1.73
CA GLU A 362 -11.24 -37.89 -1.95
C GLU A 362 -10.69 -37.34 -0.64
N TYR A 363 -9.39 -37.51 -0.42
CA TYR A 363 -8.72 -37.05 0.79
C TYR A 363 -7.42 -36.31 0.44
N ARG A 364 -7.16 -35.24 1.19
CA ARG A 364 -5.88 -34.53 1.12
C ARG A 364 -4.78 -35.40 1.73
N VAL A 365 -3.59 -35.30 1.19
CA VAL A 365 -2.40 -35.98 1.72
C VAL A 365 -1.41 -34.94 2.19
N TYR A 366 -0.95 -35.09 3.42
CA TYR A 366 0.01 -34.19 4.08
C TYR A 366 1.37 -34.84 4.30
N SER A 367 1.43 -36.17 4.31
CA SER A 367 2.66 -36.93 4.51
C SER A 367 2.60 -38.28 3.81
N TYR A 368 3.76 -38.89 3.61
CA TYR A 368 3.90 -40.25 3.11
C TYR A 368 4.84 -41.04 4.03
N LYS A 369 4.50 -42.30 4.31
CA LYS A 369 5.38 -43.26 4.99
C LYS A 369 5.58 -44.49 4.12
N SER A 370 6.76 -45.09 4.15
CA SER A 370 7.09 -46.29 3.38
C SER A 370 6.61 -47.59 4.03
N ASP A 371 6.19 -47.55 5.30
CA ASP A 371 5.64 -48.69 6.04
C ASP A 371 4.46 -49.33 5.30
N HIS A 372 4.27 -50.64 5.47
CA HIS A 372 3.15 -51.39 4.89
C HIS A 372 2.97 -51.20 3.37
N GLY A 373 4.07 -51.02 2.64
CA GLY A 373 4.05 -50.81 1.18
C GLY A 373 3.62 -49.41 0.74
N GLY A 374 3.46 -48.48 1.69
CA GLY A 374 3.13 -47.08 1.46
C GLY A 374 1.86 -46.64 2.20
N LEU A 375 1.95 -45.56 2.98
CA LEU A 375 0.84 -44.96 3.70
C LEU A 375 0.74 -43.46 3.38
N TYR A 376 -0.39 -43.01 2.86
CA TYR A 376 -0.68 -41.60 2.62
C TYR A 376 -1.38 -41.01 3.85
N GLY A 377 -0.71 -40.09 4.55
CA GLY A 377 -1.25 -39.45 5.75
C GLY A 377 -2.30 -38.39 5.41
N VAL A 378 -3.53 -38.60 5.87
CA VAL A 378 -4.69 -37.75 5.53
C VAL A 378 -5.17 -36.86 6.69
N GLY A 379 -4.36 -36.74 7.74
CA GLY A 379 -4.62 -35.92 8.94
C GLY A 379 -5.00 -36.76 10.17
N ASN A 380 -4.89 -36.16 11.37
CA ASN A 380 -5.22 -36.79 12.66
C ASN A 380 -4.63 -38.19 12.87
N GLY A 381 -3.38 -38.38 12.43
CA GLY A 381 -2.66 -39.67 12.52
C GLY A 381 -3.27 -40.81 11.70
N SER A 382 -4.19 -40.51 10.78
CA SER A 382 -4.87 -41.51 9.94
C SER A 382 -4.24 -41.57 8.55
N TYR A 383 -4.30 -42.76 7.96
CA TYR A 383 -3.65 -43.08 6.70
C TYR A 383 -4.58 -43.83 5.74
N VAL A 384 -4.34 -43.65 4.45
CA VAL A 384 -4.86 -44.51 3.39
C VAL A 384 -3.69 -45.30 2.81
N GLN A 385 -3.78 -46.63 2.83
CA GLN A 385 -2.72 -47.50 2.35
C GLN A 385 -2.63 -47.50 0.82
N LYS A 386 -1.39 -47.42 0.31
CA LYS A 386 -1.07 -47.47 -1.11
C LYS A 386 -1.47 -48.82 -1.69
N SER A 387 -2.30 -48.80 -2.72
CA SER A 387 -2.79 -50.00 -3.41
C SER A 387 -3.39 -49.61 -4.76
N THR A 388 -3.75 -50.61 -5.56
CA THR A 388 -4.53 -50.42 -6.80
C THR A 388 -5.95 -49.89 -6.55
N LYS A 389 -6.42 -49.87 -5.29
CA LYS A 389 -7.75 -49.36 -4.91
C LYS A 389 -7.81 -47.83 -4.81
N ILE A 390 -6.69 -47.13 -4.97
CA ILE A 390 -6.62 -45.68 -4.84
C ILE A 390 -5.79 -45.05 -5.97
N LYS A 391 -6.02 -43.76 -6.24
CA LYS A 391 -5.19 -42.94 -7.11
C LYS A 391 -4.59 -41.81 -6.29
N TYR A 392 -3.26 -41.72 -6.26
CA TYR A 392 -2.55 -40.57 -5.68
C TYR A 392 -2.17 -39.58 -6.78
N GLU A 393 -2.39 -38.29 -6.54
CA GLU A 393 -2.08 -37.19 -7.44
C GLU A 393 -1.31 -36.09 -6.68
N THR A 394 -0.46 -35.33 -7.37
CA THR A 394 0.22 -34.13 -6.85
C THR A 394 -0.39 -32.88 -7.48
N PRO A 395 -0.43 -31.73 -6.76
CA PRO A 395 -0.96 -30.50 -7.33
C PRO A 395 -0.01 -29.95 -8.40
N SER A 396 -0.55 -29.40 -9.49
CA SER A 396 0.28 -28.74 -10.52
C SER A 396 0.90 -27.45 -9.99
N LYS A 397 2.02 -27.01 -10.59
CA LYS A 397 2.64 -25.71 -10.27
C LYS A 397 1.65 -24.55 -10.42
N SER A 398 0.82 -24.57 -11.45
CA SER A 398 -0.23 -23.57 -11.68
C SER A 398 -1.29 -23.55 -10.57
N LYS A 399 -1.63 -24.72 -10.00
CA LYS A 399 -2.61 -24.82 -8.92
C LYS A 399 -2.05 -24.32 -7.58
N LEU A 400 -0.77 -24.59 -7.32
CA LEU A 400 -0.06 -24.07 -6.15
C LEU A 400 0.08 -22.54 -6.17
N ALA A 401 0.27 -21.94 -7.36
CA ALA A 401 0.34 -20.49 -7.50
C ALA A 401 -0.95 -19.77 -7.06
N LEU A 402 -2.11 -20.43 -7.15
CA LEU A 402 -3.39 -19.88 -6.67
C LEU A 402 -3.50 -19.81 -5.14
N LEU A 403 -2.63 -20.48 -4.39
CA LEU A 403 -2.59 -20.40 -2.92
C LEU A 403 -1.72 -19.24 -2.40
N ALA A 404 -0.93 -18.59 -3.27
CA ALA A 404 -0.04 -17.49 -2.93
C ALA A 404 -0.69 -16.10 -3.12
N GLN A 405 -1.94 -16.07 -3.60
CA GLN A 405 -2.81 -14.88 -3.70
C GLN A 405 -3.60 -14.74 -2.40
#